data_AF-A0A9E3K2H0-F1
#
_entry.id   AF-A0A9E3K2H0-F1
#
_cell.length_a   1.000
_cell.length_b   1.000
_cell.length_c   1.000
_cell.angle_alpha   90.00
_cell.angle_beta   90.00
_cell.angle_gamma   90.00
#
_symmetry.space_group_name_H-M   'P 1'
#
loop_
_entity.id
_entity.type
_entity.pdbx_description
1 polymer ?
#
loop_
_entity_poly.entity_id
_entity_poly.type
_entity_poly.pdbx_seq_one_letter_code
_entity_poly.pdbx_strand_id
1 'polypeptide(L)'
;NGDRRGHMKDAVSIRQRPAAVEDRAVPGHWEGDLLSGPNNTYIATLVERHTRYVMLAKLANKETHTVVSALIKQSKKLPSELYKSLTWDRGKELTDHRRFTLATNIDVYFCDPQSPWQRGSNENTNGLLRQYFPKGTDLSVHSQSHLNKVARQLNERPRQTLQFETPAERFYACVASTG
;
A
#
# COMPACT_ATOMS: atom_id res chain seq x y z
N ASN A 1 29.59 -17.15 2.15
CA ASN A 1 29.13 -16.58 3.44
C ASN A 1 27.64 -16.29 3.34
N GLY A 2 26.84 -17.04 4.10
CA GLY A 2 25.43 -17.32 3.85
C GLY A 2 24.47 -16.12 3.95
N ASP A 3 23.62 -16.03 2.94
CA ASP A 3 22.46 -15.14 2.88
C ASP A 3 21.41 -15.59 3.90
N ARG A 4 21.46 -15.02 5.12
CA ARG A 4 20.39 -15.16 6.14
C ARG A 4 19.30 -14.10 5.96
N ARG A 5 18.89 -13.82 4.72
CA ARG A 5 17.59 -13.20 4.49
C ARG A 5 16.53 -14.27 4.72
N GLY A 6 16.01 -14.32 5.95
CA GLY A 6 14.98 -15.28 6.35
C GLY A 6 13.92 -15.42 5.26
N HIS A 7 13.78 -16.62 4.72
CA HIS A 7 12.79 -16.91 3.70
C HIS A 7 11.40 -16.66 4.28
N MET A 8 10.64 -15.78 3.63
CA MET A 8 9.24 -15.58 3.96
C MET A 8 8.49 -16.85 3.57
N LYS A 9 8.15 -17.65 4.59
CA LYS A 9 7.45 -18.91 4.41
C LYS A 9 6.13 -18.64 3.69
N ASP A 10 5.84 -19.45 2.67
CA ASP A 10 4.57 -19.42 1.93
C ASP A 10 4.28 -18.12 1.16
N ALA A 11 5.30 -17.30 0.90
CA ALA A 11 5.15 -16.10 0.08
C ALA A 11 4.72 -16.45 -1.35
N VAL A 12 3.58 -15.93 -1.78
CA VAL A 12 3.09 -16.07 -3.15
C VAL A 12 3.82 -15.08 -4.05
N SER A 13 4.44 -15.57 -5.13
CA SER A 13 5.13 -14.70 -6.08
C SER A 13 4.12 -13.80 -6.81
N ILE A 14 4.53 -12.56 -7.06
CA ILE A 14 3.83 -11.61 -7.91
C ILE A 14 3.51 -12.15 -9.32
N ARG A 15 4.27 -13.13 -9.81
CA ARG A 15 4.03 -13.80 -11.10
C ARG A 15 2.79 -14.68 -11.11
N GLN A 16 2.27 -15.02 -9.93
CA GLN A 16 1.04 -15.80 -9.78
C GLN A 16 -0.21 -14.89 -9.71
N ARG A 17 -0.05 -13.56 -9.82
CA ARG A 17 -1.20 -12.66 -9.90
C ARG A 17 -2.01 -12.95 -11.17
N PRO A 18 -3.35 -12.87 -11.10
CA PRO A 18 -4.17 -12.91 -12.29
C PRO A 18 -3.76 -11.82 -13.29
N ALA A 19 -3.79 -12.12 -14.59
CA ALA A 19 -3.39 -11.17 -15.64
C ALA A 19 -4.20 -9.85 -15.60
N ALA A 20 -5.46 -9.92 -15.18
CA ALA A 20 -6.34 -8.75 -14.98
C ALA A 20 -5.85 -7.76 -13.90
N VAL A 21 -4.82 -8.10 -13.13
CA VAL A 21 -4.18 -7.17 -12.19
C VAL A 21 -3.12 -6.29 -12.88
N GLU A 22 -2.53 -6.78 -13.97
CA GLU A 22 -1.41 -6.10 -14.63
C GLU A 22 -1.85 -4.90 -15.47
N ASP A 23 -2.97 -5.02 -16.17
CA ASP A 23 -3.54 -3.95 -17.00
C ASP A 23 -4.12 -2.78 -16.18
N ARG A 24 -4.25 -2.96 -14.86
CA ARG A 24 -4.85 -1.99 -13.93
C ARG A 24 -6.29 -1.61 -14.33
N ALA A 25 -6.99 -2.47 -15.05
CA ALA A 25 -8.33 -2.20 -15.55
C ALA A 25 -9.40 -2.36 -14.47
N VAL A 26 -9.13 -3.18 -13.45
CA VAL A 26 -10.08 -3.50 -12.38
C VAL A 26 -9.65 -2.86 -11.05
N PRO A 27 -10.57 -2.22 -10.31
CA PRO A 27 -10.26 -1.68 -8.99
C PRO A 27 -10.07 -2.77 -7.94
N GLY A 28 -9.35 -2.42 -6.88
CA GLY A 28 -9.19 -3.23 -5.68
C GLY A 28 -7.86 -3.95 -5.58
N HIS A 29 -6.91 -3.65 -6.47
CA HIS A 29 -5.56 -4.18 -6.39
C HIS A 29 -4.62 -3.12 -5.85
N TRP A 30 -4.07 -3.35 -4.67
CA TRP A 30 -3.27 -2.38 -3.94
C TRP A 30 -1.80 -2.72 -4.02
N GLU A 31 -0.96 -1.69 -4.12
CA GLU A 31 0.46 -1.75 -3.82
C GLU A 31 0.68 -1.19 -2.41
N GLY A 32 1.69 -1.69 -1.71
CA GLY A 32 2.08 -1.13 -0.44
C GLY A 32 3.58 -1.06 -0.21
N ASP A 33 3.98 -0.22 0.74
CA ASP A 33 5.36 0.03 1.13
C ASP A 33 5.45 0.64 2.54
N LEU A 34 6.67 0.73 3.07
CA LEU A 34 6.99 1.55 4.23
C LEU A 34 7.76 2.80 3.84
N LEU A 35 7.14 3.96 4.02
CA LEU A 35 7.87 5.22 4.04
C LEU A 35 8.67 5.29 5.34
N SER A 36 10.00 5.29 5.23
CA SER A 36 10.91 5.35 6.37
C SER A 36 11.38 6.77 6.67
N GLY A 37 11.46 7.11 7.96
CA GLY A 37 12.08 8.32 8.51
C GLY A 37 13.25 7.99 9.44
N PRO A 38 13.88 9.00 10.06
CA PRO A 38 14.89 8.81 11.10
C PRO A 38 14.34 8.05 12.31
N ASN A 39 15.25 7.62 13.19
CA ASN A 39 14.92 7.03 14.49
C ASN A 39 13.93 5.85 14.42
N ASN A 40 14.01 5.05 13.36
CA ASN A 40 13.11 3.91 13.13
C ASN A 40 11.61 4.30 13.13
N THR A 41 11.28 5.41 12.48
CA THR A 41 9.89 5.86 12.31
C THR A 41 9.36 5.50 10.92
N TYR A 42 8.09 5.09 10.85
CA TYR A 42 7.53 4.51 9.64
C TYR A 42 6.07 4.92 9.42
N ILE A 43 5.70 5.06 8.15
CA ILE A 43 4.31 5.14 7.69
C ILE A 43 4.12 4.03 6.65
N ALA A 44 3.08 3.20 6.82
CA ALA A 44 2.67 2.31 5.75
C ALA A 44 1.91 3.11 4.70
N THR A 45 2.33 2.99 3.45
CA THR A 45 1.70 3.63 2.29
C THR A 45 0.99 2.55 1.47
N LEU A 46 -0.26 2.83 1.10
CA LEU A 46 -1.11 1.95 0.31
C LEU A 46 -1.64 2.73 -0.89
N VAL A 47 -1.47 2.19 -2.09
CA VAL A 47 -1.89 2.85 -3.34
C VAL A 47 -2.68 1.88 -4.20
N GLU A 48 -3.91 2.24 -4.52
CA GLU A 48 -4.79 1.45 -5.38
C GLU A 48 -4.35 1.60 -6.86
N ARG A 49 -4.20 0.48 -7.58
CA ARG A 49 -3.57 0.44 -8.90
C ARG A 49 -4.45 0.98 -10.03
N HIS A 50 -5.78 0.98 -9.91
CA HIS A 50 -6.65 1.53 -10.95
C HIS A 50 -6.76 3.06 -10.83
N THR A 51 -7.14 3.52 -9.65
CA THR A 51 -7.56 4.89 -9.32
C THR A 51 -6.45 5.75 -8.75
N ARG A 52 -5.30 5.17 -8.36
CA ARG A 52 -4.23 5.84 -7.61
C ARG A 52 -4.65 6.32 -6.22
N TYR A 53 -5.77 5.84 -5.69
CA TYR A 53 -6.24 6.24 -4.37
C TYR A 53 -5.23 5.84 -3.30
N VAL A 54 -4.88 6.79 -2.44
CA VAL A 54 -3.86 6.65 -1.41
C VAL A 54 -4.50 6.48 -0.04
N MET A 55 -4.02 5.51 0.72
CA MET A 55 -4.26 5.39 2.15
C MET A 55 -2.93 5.35 2.90
N LEU A 56 -2.88 6.01 4.06
CA LEU A 56 -1.70 6.04 4.92
C LEU A 56 -2.04 5.47 6.29
N ALA A 57 -1.15 4.65 6.84
CA ALA A 57 -1.28 4.13 8.20
C ALA A 57 -0.08 4.52 9.05
N LYS A 58 -0.35 5.15 10.19
CA LYS A 58 0.65 5.40 11.23
C LYS A 58 1.08 4.05 11.81
N LEU A 59 2.39 3.87 11.94
CA LEU A 59 2.97 2.70 12.58
C LEU A 59 3.74 3.14 13.84
N ALA A 60 3.67 2.31 14.89
CA ALA A 60 4.50 2.50 16.08
C ALA A 60 5.95 2.06 15.82
N ASN A 61 6.13 1.02 15.00
CA ASN A 61 7.41 0.46 14.57
C ASN A 61 7.18 -0.35 13.28
N LYS A 62 8.25 -0.91 12.72
CA LYS A 62 8.19 -1.78 11.52
C LYS A 62 8.03 -3.27 11.85
N GLU A 63 7.68 -3.62 13.08
CA GLU A 63 7.52 -5.03 13.43
C GLU A 63 6.31 -5.62 12.70
N THR A 64 6.44 -6.87 12.28
CA THR A 64 5.45 -7.54 11.45
C THR A 64 4.05 -7.50 12.04
N HIS A 65 3.92 -7.71 13.35
CA HIS A 65 2.63 -7.68 14.03
C HIS A 65 1.97 -6.29 13.95
N THR A 66 2.76 -5.23 14.12
CA THR A 66 2.32 -3.82 14.04
C THR A 66 1.85 -3.49 12.62
N VAL A 67 2.68 -3.82 11.63
CA VAL A 67 2.40 -3.54 10.21
C VAL A 67 1.15 -4.27 9.77
N VAL A 68 1.07 -5.59 9.98
CA VAL A 68 -0.10 -6.38 9.57
C VAL A 68 -1.37 -5.91 10.28
N SER A 69 -1.33 -5.59 11.58
CA SER A 69 -2.52 -5.11 12.30
C SER A 69 -2.98 -3.74 11.79
N ALA A 70 -2.05 -2.84 11.45
CA ALA A 70 -2.39 -1.56 10.82
C ALA A 70 -3.02 -1.77 9.44
N LEU A 71 -2.49 -2.69 8.62
CA LEU A 71 -3.03 -3.01 7.30
C LEU A 71 -4.44 -3.60 7.38
N ILE A 72 -4.70 -4.56 8.29
CA ILE A 72 -6.05 -5.10 8.55
C ILE A 72 -7.02 -3.96 8.93
N LYS A 73 -6.58 -3.02 9.78
CA LYS A 73 -7.41 -1.88 10.18
C LYS A 73 -7.72 -0.97 9.00
N GLN A 74 -6.80 -0.77 8.06
CA GLN A 74 -7.06 0.04 6.88
C GLN A 74 -7.97 -0.67 5.89
N SER A 75 -7.76 -1.97 5.62
CA SER A 75 -8.58 -2.71 4.66
C SER A 75 -10.06 -2.75 5.08
N LYS A 76 -10.33 -2.88 6.38
CA LYS A 76 -11.70 -2.84 6.94
C LYS A 76 -12.43 -1.50 6.80
N LYS A 77 -11.79 -0.44 6.30
CA LYS A 77 -12.45 0.84 6.01
C LYS A 77 -13.09 0.87 4.63
N LEU A 78 -12.82 -0.13 3.80
CA LEU A 78 -13.29 -0.22 2.44
C LEU A 78 -14.23 -1.40 2.28
N PRO A 79 -15.18 -1.34 1.32
CA PRO A 79 -15.89 -2.53 0.86
C PRO A 79 -14.92 -3.62 0.41
N SER A 80 -15.25 -4.89 0.65
CA SER A 80 -14.42 -6.04 0.27
C SER A 80 -14.09 -6.06 -1.23
N GLU A 81 -15.01 -5.59 -2.05
CA GLU A 81 -14.92 -5.53 -3.51
C GLU A 81 -13.82 -4.58 -3.98
N LEU A 82 -13.42 -3.62 -3.13
CA LEU A 82 -12.39 -2.62 -3.43
C LEU A 82 -11.06 -2.91 -2.74
N TYR A 83 -10.90 -4.10 -2.17
CA TYR A 83 -9.63 -4.55 -1.62
C TYR A 83 -9.46 -6.05 -1.86
N LYS A 84 -9.14 -6.44 -3.10
CA LYS A 84 -9.01 -7.83 -3.54
C LYS A 84 -7.61 -8.39 -3.30
N SER A 85 -6.58 -7.59 -3.52
CA SER A 85 -5.20 -8.04 -3.32
C SER A 85 -4.26 -6.93 -2.85
N LEU A 86 -3.20 -7.31 -2.15
CA LEU A 86 -2.07 -6.45 -1.76
C LEU A 86 -0.77 -6.97 -2.39
N THR A 87 -0.02 -6.08 -3.03
CA THR A 87 1.34 -6.35 -3.50
C THR A 87 2.35 -5.65 -2.61
N TRP A 88 3.31 -6.40 -2.07
CA TRP A 88 4.35 -5.89 -1.18
C TRP A 88 5.75 -6.33 -1.61
N ASP A 89 6.78 -5.66 -1.10
CA ASP A 89 8.15 -6.15 -1.26
C ASP A 89 8.42 -7.38 -0.37
N ARG A 90 9.56 -8.06 -0.56
CA ARG A 90 9.97 -9.19 0.29
C ARG A 90 10.57 -8.75 1.62
N GLY A 91 10.17 -7.59 2.14
CA GLY A 91 10.55 -7.10 3.46
C GLY A 91 10.10 -8.02 4.59
N LYS A 92 10.79 -7.98 5.73
CA LYS A 92 10.45 -8.80 6.91
C LYS A 92 9.14 -8.35 7.56
N GLU A 93 8.74 -7.13 7.26
CA GLU A 93 7.61 -6.40 7.82
C GLU A 93 6.26 -7.04 7.46
N LEU A 94 6.20 -7.89 6.43
CA LEU A 94 5.00 -8.63 6.03
C LEU A 94 5.18 -10.15 6.08
N THR A 95 6.08 -10.66 6.92
CA THR A 95 6.29 -12.11 7.09
C THR A 95 5.07 -12.87 7.64
N ASP A 96 4.19 -12.20 8.38
CA ASP A 96 2.91 -12.72 8.89
C ASP A 96 1.73 -12.32 7.97
N HIS A 97 1.96 -12.26 6.65
CA HIS A 97 0.93 -11.94 5.66
C HIS A 97 -0.25 -12.92 5.67
N ARG A 98 -0.04 -14.18 6.10
CA ARG A 98 -1.13 -15.14 6.25
C ARG A 98 -2.20 -14.67 7.22
N ARG A 99 -1.81 -14.06 8.34
CA ARG A 99 -2.78 -13.45 9.27
C ARG A 99 -3.55 -12.31 8.63
N PHE A 100 -2.90 -11.50 7.78
CA PHE A 100 -3.58 -10.48 6.99
C PHE A 100 -4.65 -11.11 6.09
N THR A 101 -4.27 -12.10 5.27
CA THR A 101 -5.19 -12.79 4.36
C THR A 101 -6.34 -13.46 5.12
N LEU A 102 -6.06 -14.21 6.19
CA LEU A 102 -7.10 -14.87 6.99
C LEU A 102 -8.10 -13.87 7.61
N ALA A 103 -7.64 -12.71 8.05
CA ALA A 103 -8.48 -11.72 8.70
C ALA A 103 -9.31 -10.86 7.73
N THR A 104 -9.00 -10.89 6.43
CA THR A 104 -9.54 -9.93 5.45
C THR A 104 -10.03 -10.56 4.14
N ASN A 105 -9.68 -11.82 3.87
CA ASN A 105 -9.87 -12.51 2.60
C ASN A 105 -9.15 -11.84 1.40
N ILE A 106 -8.03 -11.17 1.68
CA ILE A 106 -7.25 -10.41 0.68
C ILE A 106 -5.98 -11.19 0.33
N ASP A 107 -5.77 -11.44 -0.95
CA ASP A 107 -4.57 -12.12 -1.42
C ASP A 107 -3.34 -11.22 -1.27
N VAL A 108 -2.22 -11.80 -0.85
CA VAL A 108 -0.94 -11.09 -0.75
C VAL A 108 0.07 -11.66 -1.73
N TYR A 109 0.63 -10.79 -2.56
CA TYR A 109 1.63 -11.12 -3.56
C TYR A 109 2.94 -10.36 -3.30
N PHE A 110 4.07 -11.05 -3.52
CA PHE A 110 5.39 -10.52 -3.23
C PHE A 110 6.23 -10.31 -4.48
N CYS A 111 6.77 -9.10 -4.61
CA CYS A 111 7.68 -8.75 -5.71
C CYS A 111 8.86 -9.72 -5.80
N ASP A 112 9.41 -9.85 -7.00
CA ASP A 112 10.67 -10.54 -7.20
C ASP A 112 11.81 -9.75 -6.54
N PRO A 113 12.89 -10.41 -6.07
CA PRO A 113 14.04 -9.74 -5.50
C PRO A 113 14.60 -8.71 -6.48
N GLN A 114 15.07 -7.57 -5.97
CA GLN A 114 15.68 -6.51 -6.77
C GLN A 114 14.78 -5.97 -7.90
N SER A 115 13.45 -6.13 -7.79
CA SER A 115 12.49 -5.72 -8.82
C SER A 115 11.54 -4.61 -8.36
N PRO A 116 12.06 -3.42 -7.96
CA PRO A 116 11.24 -2.37 -7.35
C PRO A 116 10.20 -1.79 -8.32
N TRP A 117 10.46 -1.82 -9.63
CA TRP A 117 9.53 -1.38 -10.69
C TRP A 117 8.19 -2.12 -10.67
N GLN A 118 8.11 -3.32 -10.06
CA GLN A 118 6.87 -4.07 -9.88
C GLN A 118 5.87 -3.39 -8.93
N ARG A 119 6.28 -2.31 -8.24
CA ARG A 119 5.44 -1.42 -7.43
C ARG A 119 5.54 0.04 -7.90
N GLY A 120 5.57 0.27 -9.22
CA GLY A 120 5.76 1.60 -9.78
C GLY A 120 4.71 2.64 -9.36
N SER A 121 3.49 2.25 -8.96
CA SER A 121 2.50 3.21 -8.42
C SER A 121 2.93 3.70 -7.05
N ASN A 122 3.41 2.78 -6.21
CA ASN A 122 3.90 3.10 -4.88
C ASN A 122 5.16 3.96 -4.91
N GLU A 123 6.09 3.72 -5.83
CA GLU A 123 7.29 4.55 -6.00
C GLU A 123 6.95 6.00 -6.35
N ASN A 124 6.07 6.20 -7.33
CA ASN A 124 5.62 7.54 -7.73
C ASN A 124 4.92 8.26 -6.56
N THR A 125 3.99 7.58 -5.89
CA THR A 125 3.27 8.14 -4.75
C THR A 125 4.19 8.46 -3.57
N ASN A 126 5.16 7.59 -3.28
CA ASN A 126 6.16 7.85 -2.25
C ASN A 126 6.97 9.11 -2.57
N GLY A 127 7.30 9.36 -3.84
CA GLY A 127 7.93 10.61 -4.29
C GLY A 127 7.08 11.85 -3.96
N LEU A 128 5.76 11.79 -4.20
CA LEU A 128 4.83 12.87 -3.85
C LEU A 128 4.68 13.05 -2.34
N LEU A 129 4.61 11.95 -1.60
CA LEU A 129 4.54 11.98 -0.13
C LEU A 129 5.76 12.64 0.49
N ARG A 130 6.93 12.64 -0.17
CA ARG A 130 8.12 13.38 0.29
C ARG A 130 7.97 14.90 0.24
N GLN A 131 6.97 15.44 -0.45
CA GLN A 131 6.62 16.87 -0.36
C GLN A 131 5.99 17.20 1.01
N TYR A 132 5.34 16.23 1.63
CA TYR A 132 4.68 16.36 2.95
C TYR A 132 5.55 15.83 4.09
N PHE A 133 6.32 14.79 3.81
CA PHE A 133 7.22 14.12 4.74
C PHE A 133 8.65 14.10 4.16
N PRO A 134 9.34 15.25 4.15
CA PRO A 134 10.70 15.34 3.64
C PRO A 134 11.62 14.25 4.21
N LYS A 135 12.65 13.88 3.44
CA LYS A 135 13.68 12.95 3.97
C LYS A 135 14.33 13.60 5.20
N GLY A 136 14.52 12.83 6.26
CA GLY A 136 15.03 13.34 7.53
C GLY A 136 13.95 13.84 8.50
N THR A 137 12.67 13.78 8.15
CA THR A 137 11.57 14.10 9.08
C THR A 137 11.27 12.91 9.99
N ASP A 138 11.25 13.16 11.30
CA ASP A 138 10.70 12.22 12.29
C ASP A 138 9.21 12.00 12.00
N LEU A 139 8.84 10.78 11.59
CA LEU A 139 7.47 10.48 11.21
C LEU A 139 6.55 10.22 12.41
N SER A 140 7.10 10.01 13.61
CA SER A 140 6.33 9.69 14.81
C SER A 140 5.46 10.87 15.27
N VAL A 141 5.87 12.11 14.95
CA VAL A 141 5.17 13.35 15.31
C VAL A 141 3.82 13.49 14.60
N HIS A 142 3.65 12.83 13.45
CA HIS A 142 2.42 12.91 12.67
C HIS A 142 1.35 11.99 13.26
N SER A 143 0.16 12.53 13.54
CA SER A 143 -1.00 11.75 13.97
C SER A 143 -1.66 11.04 12.78
N GLN A 144 -2.41 9.96 13.03
CA GLN A 144 -3.20 9.31 11.97
C GLN A 144 -4.18 10.28 11.30
N SER A 145 -4.73 11.24 12.04
CA SER A 145 -5.60 12.29 11.47
C SER A 145 -4.85 13.18 10.49
N HIS A 146 -3.61 13.58 10.82
CA HIS A 146 -2.77 14.33 9.90
C HIS A 146 -2.43 13.52 8.63
N LEU A 147 -2.11 12.23 8.78
CA LEU A 147 -1.87 11.35 7.63
C LEU A 147 -3.11 11.24 6.72
N ASN A 148 -4.30 11.11 7.30
CA ASN A 148 -5.55 11.11 6.54
C ASN A 148 -5.76 12.42 5.76
N LYS A 149 -5.41 13.57 6.34
CA LYS A 149 -5.47 14.88 5.66
C LYS A 149 -4.51 14.93 4.46
N VAL A 150 -3.28 14.45 4.62
CA VAL A 150 -2.29 14.38 3.52
C VAL A 150 -2.77 13.43 2.41
N ALA A 151 -3.26 12.24 2.78
CA ALA A 151 -3.82 11.30 1.82
C ALA A 151 -4.98 11.92 1.03
N ARG A 152 -5.91 12.60 1.73
CA ARG A 152 -7.02 13.33 1.12
C ARG A 152 -6.54 14.37 0.10
N GLN A 153 -5.55 15.19 0.44
CA GLN A 153 -5.00 16.18 -0.50
C GLN A 153 -4.40 15.54 -1.75
N LEU A 154 -3.74 14.37 -1.63
CA LEU A 154 -3.25 13.62 -2.79
C LEU A 154 -4.38 12.98 -3.61
N ASN A 155 -5.46 12.57 -2.94
CA ASN A 155 -6.62 11.95 -3.56
C ASN A 155 -7.58 12.96 -4.21
N GLU A 156 -7.55 14.22 -3.79
CA GLU A 156 -8.31 15.33 -4.38
C GLU A 156 -7.49 16.09 -5.46
N ARG A 157 -6.26 15.64 -5.74
CA ARG A 157 -5.40 16.26 -6.76
C ARG A 157 -5.61 15.59 -8.12
N PRO A 158 -5.99 16.34 -9.17
CA PRO A 158 -6.11 15.84 -10.54
C PRO A 158 -4.85 15.11 -11.02
N ARG A 159 -5.02 14.00 -11.75
CA ARG A 159 -3.90 13.23 -12.32
C ARG A 159 -4.03 13.15 -13.83
N GLN A 160 -2.99 13.55 -14.56
CA GLN A 160 -2.95 13.39 -16.02
C GLN A 160 -3.16 11.92 -16.44
N THR A 161 -2.64 10.97 -15.66
CA THR A 161 -2.84 9.52 -15.92
C THR A 161 -4.29 9.06 -15.76
N LEU A 162 -5.15 9.88 -15.16
CA LEU A 162 -6.58 9.65 -14.98
C LEU A 162 -7.41 10.67 -15.78
N GLN A 163 -6.87 11.18 -16.90
CA GLN A 163 -7.55 12.20 -17.72
C GLN A 163 -7.98 13.45 -16.91
N PHE A 164 -7.15 13.83 -15.94
CA PHE A 164 -7.38 14.93 -15.00
C PHE A 164 -8.54 14.74 -14.01
N GLU A 165 -9.14 13.55 -13.94
CA GLU A 165 -9.95 13.16 -12.79
C GLU A 165 -9.07 13.00 -11.54
N THR A 166 -9.66 13.19 -10.37
CA THR A 166 -9.01 12.95 -9.08
C THR A 166 -9.08 11.47 -8.71
N PRO A 167 -8.09 10.93 -7.98
CA PRO A 167 -8.17 9.58 -7.44
C PRO A 167 -9.44 9.33 -6.61
N ALA A 168 -9.91 10.33 -5.86
CA ALA A 168 -11.13 10.25 -5.07
C ALA A 168 -12.39 10.06 -5.94
N GLU A 169 -12.55 10.86 -7.01
CA GLU A 169 -13.68 10.73 -7.93
C GLU A 169 -13.73 9.34 -8.57
N ARG A 170 -12.60 8.87 -9.11
CA ARG A 170 -12.49 7.53 -9.71
C ARG A 170 -12.79 6.44 -8.71
N PHE A 171 -12.26 6.55 -7.49
CA PHE A 171 -12.47 5.56 -6.44
C PHE A 171 -13.92 5.50 -6.00
N TYR A 172 -14.57 6.65 -5.77
CA TYR A 172 -15.98 6.67 -5.39
C TYR A 172 -16.91 6.18 -6.51
N ALA A 173 -16.59 6.43 -7.77
CA ALA A 173 -17.31 5.83 -8.90
C ALA A 173 -17.24 4.29 -8.86
N CYS A 174 -16.07 3.72 -8.52
CA CYS A 174 -15.94 2.27 -8.31
C CYS A 174 -16.78 1.78 -7.12
N VAL A 175 -16.78 2.49 -5.98
CA VAL A 175 -17.62 2.17 -4.80
C VAL A 175 -19.09 2.10 -5.18
N ALA A 176 -19.59 3.13 -5.89
CA ALA A 176 -20.98 3.23 -6.28
C ALA A 176 -21.42 2.11 -7.23
N SER A 177 -20.49 1.54 -8.02
CA SER A 177 -20.76 0.43 -8.93
C SER A 177 -20.74 -0.96 -8.26
N THR A 178 -20.29 -1.04 -7.00
CA THR A 178 -20.13 -2.30 -6.26
C THR A 178 -21.24 -2.57 -5.23
N GLY A 179 -22.14 -1.60 -5.02
CA GLY A 179 -23.31 -1.72 -4.13
C GLY A 179 -24.61 -1.63 -4.88
#